data_AF-A0A8J8DGS0-F1
#
_entry.id   AF-A0A8J8DGS0-F1
#
_cell.length_a   1.000
_cell.length_b   1.000
_cell.length_c   1.000
_cell.angle_alpha   90.00
_cell.angle_beta   90.00
_cell.angle_gamma   90.00
#
_symmetry.space_group_name_H-M   'P 1'
#
loop_
_entity.id
_entity.type
_entity.pdbx_description
1 polymer ?
#
loop_
_entity_poly.entity_id
_entity_poly.type
_entity_poly.pdbx_seq_one_letter_code
_entity_poly.pdbx_strand_id
1 'polypeptide(L)'
;MEEARKLVQEAYEFGYFVGYKGHSEWAEWVRERRERLYVRAQELGVYELVKNAYNRGKLDGAKKREEEIRKGLGKETAGEERPRPKVAPEEAEETAGASEVEFVRFLETTRLLLPPDLLDTLRHLKPPRMLHMGR
;
A
#
# COMPACT_ATOMS: atom_id res chain seq x y z
N MET A 1 -20.46 3.81 -2.75
CA MET A 1 -19.52 3.54 -3.87
C MET A 1 -18.24 4.34 -3.78
N GLU A 2 -18.29 5.65 -3.46
CA GLU A 2 -17.08 6.44 -3.23
C GLU A 2 -16.23 5.89 -2.07
N GLU A 3 -16.88 5.39 -1.02
CA GLU A 3 -16.22 4.78 0.13
C GLU A 3 -15.46 3.49 -0.20
N ALA A 4 -16.05 2.58 -0.98
CA ALA A 4 -15.35 1.39 -1.46
C ALA A 4 -14.14 1.74 -2.35
N ARG A 5 -14.24 2.79 -3.17
CA ARG A 5 -13.11 3.29 -3.98
C ARG A 5 -11.98 3.83 -3.09
N LYS A 6 -12.32 4.64 -2.08
CA LYS A 6 -11.36 5.16 -1.10
C LYS A 6 -10.67 4.02 -0.35
N LEU A 7 -11.43 3.00 0.07
CA LEU A 7 -10.87 1.86 0.79
C LEU A 7 -9.89 1.03 -0.06
N VAL A 8 -10.23 0.81 -1.34
CA VAL A 8 -9.33 0.12 -2.29
C VAL A 8 -8.07 0.95 -2.55
N GLN A 9 -8.22 2.28 -2.65
CA GLN A 9 -7.08 3.18 -2.78
C GLN A 9 -6.17 3.15 -1.55
N GLU A 10 -6.75 3.28 -0.36
CA GLU A 10 -6.02 3.23 0.90
C GLU A 10 -5.27 1.90 1.04
N ALA A 11 -5.89 0.78 0.66
CA ALA A 11 -5.25 -0.51 0.70
C ALA A 11 -4.07 -0.63 -0.27
N TYR A 12 -4.22 -0.12 -1.50
CA TYR A 12 -3.11 -0.07 -2.46
C TYR A 12 -1.95 0.79 -1.95
N GLU A 13 -2.24 2.00 -1.48
CA GLU A 13 -1.25 2.93 -0.94
C GLU A 13 -0.52 2.34 0.26
N PHE A 14 -1.26 1.70 1.17
CA PHE A 14 -0.69 1.04 2.34
C PHE A 14 0.20 -0.15 1.96
N GLY A 15 -0.27 -1.00 1.03
CA GLY A 15 0.55 -2.08 0.48
C GLY A 15 1.83 -1.54 -0.14
N TYR A 16 1.74 -0.50 -0.95
CA TYR A 16 2.87 0.15 -1.59
C TYR A 16 3.91 0.63 -0.60
N PHE A 17 3.47 1.31 0.47
CA PHE A 17 4.37 1.75 1.53
C PHE A 17 5.11 0.58 2.19
N VAL A 18 4.37 -0.47 2.59
CA VAL A 18 4.95 -1.67 3.23
C VAL A 18 6.01 -2.30 2.32
N GLY A 19 5.70 -2.47 1.03
CA GLY A 19 6.64 -3.03 0.05
C GLY A 19 7.85 -2.12 -0.22
N TYR A 20 7.62 -0.81 -0.33
CA TYR A 20 8.66 0.17 -0.65
C TYR A 20 9.66 0.37 0.49
N LYS A 21 9.18 0.39 1.74
CA LYS A 21 10.04 0.47 2.93
C LYS A 21 10.65 -0.88 3.28
N GLY A 22 9.98 -1.97 2.93
CA GLY A 22 10.36 -3.32 3.30
C GLY A 22 10.07 -3.63 4.76
N HIS A 23 9.00 -3.04 5.32
CA HIS A 23 8.54 -3.41 6.66
C HIS A 23 8.11 -4.88 6.67
N SER A 24 8.38 -5.56 7.78
CA SER A 24 7.90 -6.92 7.99
C SER A 24 6.38 -6.90 8.13
N GLU A 25 5.68 -7.79 7.42
CA GLU A 25 4.21 -7.95 7.59
C GLU A 25 3.82 -8.43 8.99
N TRP A 26 4.81 -8.86 9.78
CA TRP A 26 4.68 -9.27 11.17
C TRP A 26 4.77 -8.11 12.15
N ALA A 27 5.13 -6.91 11.70
CA ALA A 27 5.06 -5.73 12.54
C ALA A 27 3.61 -5.50 12.98
N GLU A 28 3.40 -5.38 14.29
CA GLU A 28 2.07 -5.35 14.90
C GLU A 28 1.18 -4.25 14.30
N TRP A 29 1.74 -3.07 14.10
CA TRP A 29 1.06 -1.94 13.47
C TRP A 29 0.62 -2.23 12.02
N VAL A 30 1.43 -2.98 11.26
CA VAL A 30 1.09 -3.39 9.87
C VAL A 30 -0.08 -4.34 9.89
N ARG A 31 -0.04 -5.31 10.80
CA ARG A 31 -1.10 -6.30 10.99
C ARG A 31 -2.42 -5.62 11.38
N GLU A 32 -2.40 -4.79 12.42
CA GLU A 32 -3.59 -4.08 12.92
C GLU A 32 -4.20 -3.20 11.84
N ARG A 33 -3.38 -2.43 11.11
CA ARG A 33 -3.90 -1.56 10.04
C ARG A 33 -4.46 -2.37 8.87
N ARG A 34 -3.81 -3.47 8.47
CA ARG A 34 -4.33 -4.38 7.45
C ARG A 34 -5.65 -5.01 7.86
N GLU A 35 -5.77 -5.42 9.13
CA GLU A 35 -7.00 -6.00 9.67
C GLU A 35 -8.15 -4.98 9.66
N ARG A 36 -7.89 -3.72 10.03
CA ARG A 36 -8.88 -2.63 9.92
C ARG A 36 -9.37 -2.42 8.48
N LEU A 37 -8.48 -2.47 7.50
CA LEU A 37 -8.86 -2.38 6.08
C LEU A 37 -9.76 -3.55 5.67
N TYR A 38 -9.44 -4.75 6.14
CA TYR A 38 -10.14 -5.99 5.79
C TYR A 38 -11.52 -6.08 6.42
N VAL A 39 -11.68 -5.70 7.69
CA VAL A 39 -12.98 -5.64 8.36
C VAL A 39 -13.91 -4.67 7.63
N ARG A 40 -13.46 -3.45 7.33
CA ARG A 40 -14.24 -2.49 6.54
C ARG A 40 -14.59 -3.02 5.15
N ALA A 41 -13.68 -3.79 4.54
CA ALA A 41 -13.92 -4.36 3.22
C ALA A 41 -14.97 -5.48 3.25
N GLN A 42 -15.04 -6.24 4.34
CA GLN A 42 -16.09 -7.24 4.55
C GLN A 42 -17.46 -6.59 4.72
N GLU A 43 -17.54 -5.51 5.51
CA GLU A 43 -18.78 -4.73 5.70
C GLU A 43 -19.32 -4.17 4.38
N LEU A 44 -18.42 -3.77 3.48
CA LEU A 44 -18.76 -3.23 2.16
C LEU A 44 -18.87 -4.28 1.05
N GLY A 45 -18.63 -5.57 1.34
CA GLY A 45 -18.68 -6.65 0.36
C GLY A 45 -17.58 -6.60 -0.73
N VAL A 46 -16.46 -5.90 -0.46
CA VAL A 46 -15.35 -5.68 -1.41
C VAL A 46 -14.03 -6.27 -0.92
N TYR A 47 -14.08 -7.23 0.00
CA TYR A 47 -12.91 -7.85 0.64
C TYR A 47 -11.83 -8.30 -0.36
N GLU A 48 -12.19 -9.10 -1.36
CA GLU A 48 -11.23 -9.61 -2.34
C GLU A 48 -10.57 -8.49 -3.15
N LEU A 49 -11.32 -7.44 -3.48
CA LEU A 49 -10.77 -6.30 -4.20
C LEU A 49 -9.77 -5.51 -3.36
N VAL A 50 -10.08 -5.27 -2.09
CA VAL A 50 -9.19 -4.58 -1.14
C VAL A 50 -7.93 -5.41 -0.87
N LYS A 51 -8.07 -6.72 -0.68
CA LYS A 51 -6.95 -7.65 -0.50
C LYS A 51 -6.03 -7.66 -1.73
N ASN A 52 -6.60 -7.73 -2.93
CA ASN A 52 -5.85 -7.69 -4.18
C ASN A 52 -5.12 -6.34 -4.36
N ALA A 53 -5.78 -5.23 -4.04
CA ALA A 53 -5.19 -3.91 -4.08
C ALA A 53 -3.98 -3.78 -3.13
N TYR A 54 -4.11 -4.25 -1.89
CA TYR A 54 -3.00 -4.30 -0.93
C TYR A 54 -1.82 -5.12 -1.45
N ASN A 55 -2.07 -6.35 -1.90
CA ASN A 55 -1.03 -7.23 -2.42
C ASN A 55 -0.33 -6.62 -3.64
N ARG A 56 -1.11 -5.99 -4.54
CA ARG A 56 -0.58 -5.32 -5.72
C ARG A 56 0.29 -4.14 -5.35
N GLY A 57 -0.19 -3.28 -4.44
CA GLY A 57 0.59 -2.17 -3.89
C GLY A 57 1.93 -2.66 -3.36
N LYS A 58 1.93 -3.72 -2.54
CA LYS A 58 3.14 -4.31 -1.96
C LYS A 58 4.17 -4.72 -3.01
N LEU A 59 3.73 -5.39 -4.07
CA LEU A 59 4.61 -5.77 -5.18
C LEU A 59 5.16 -4.55 -5.93
N ASP A 60 4.31 -3.58 -6.24
CA ASP A 60 4.70 -2.38 -6.97
C ASP A 60 5.67 -1.50 -6.15
N GLY A 61 5.44 -1.39 -4.84
CA GLY A 61 6.33 -0.70 -3.90
C GLY A 61 7.70 -1.38 -3.78
N ALA A 62 7.72 -2.70 -3.62
CA ALA A 62 8.96 -3.47 -3.57
C ALA A 62 9.76 -3.36 -4.89
N LYS A 63 9.07 -3.44 -6.03
CA LYS A 63 9.68 -3.24 -7.34
C LYS A 63 10.25 -1.84 -7.50
N LYS A 64 9.52 -0.80 -7.07
CA LYS A 64 10.04 0.58 -7.10
C LYS A 64 11.28 0.72 -6.24
N ARG A 65 11.29 0.15 -5.04
CA ARG A 65 12.47 0.15 -4.16
C ARG A 65 13.67 -0.50 -4.85
N GLU A 66 13.46 -1.66 -5.48
CA GLU A 66 14.50 -2.35 -6.24
C GLU A 66 15.02 -1.51 -7.42
N GLU A 67 14.13 -0.86 -8.18
CA GLU A 67 14.49 0.05 -9.27
C GLU A 67 15.32 1.25 -8.77
N GLU A 68 14.93 1.86 -7.65
CA GLU A 68 15.67 2.98 -7.04
C GLU A 68 17.04 2.53 -6.52
N ILE A 69 17.13 1.35 -5.89
CA ILE A 69 18.41 0.76 -5.48
C ILE A 69 19.29 0.50 -6.72
N ARG A 70 18.74 -0.11 -7.77
CA ARG A 70 19.48 -0.38 -9.01
C ARG A 70 19.94 0.90 -9.72
N LYS A 71 19.12 1.95 -9.72
CA LYS A 71 19.49 3.28 -10.25
C LYS A 71 20.55 3.96 -9.39
N GLY A 72 20.48 3.80 -8.06
CA GLY A 72 21.49 4.26 -7.12
C GLY A 72 22.82 3.54 -7.30
N LEU A 73 22.79 2.23 -7.55
CA LEU A 73 23.98 1.42 -7.87
C LEU A 73 24.56 1.71 -9.26
N GLY A 74 23.74 2.20 -10.21
CA GLY A 74 24.20 2.69 -11.52
C GLY A 74 24.80 4.10 -11.51
N LYS A 75 24.74 4.79 -10.37
CA LYS A 75 25.36 6.11 -10.13
C LYS A 75 26.47 5.95 -9.09
N GLU A 76 27.58 5.31 -9.45
CA GLU A 76 28.78 5.55 -8.66
C GLU A 76 29.21 7.01 -8.86
N THR A 77 29.34 7.72 -7.73
CA THR A 77 29.83 9.11 -7.55
C THR A 77 28.86 10.27 -7.89
N ALA A 78 28.16 10.77 -6.86
CA ALA A 78 28.07 12.20 -6.49
C ALA A 78 26.87 12.47 -5.56
N GLY A 79 27.14 12.61 -4.26
CA GLY A 79 26.40 13.53 -3.38
C GLY A 79 25.11 13.03 -2.71
N GLU A 80 25.25 12.17 -1.70
CA GLU A 80 24.84 12.43 -0.31
C GLU A 80 25.03 11.14 0.49
N GLU A 81 26.21 11.02 1.11
CA GLU A 81 26.44 10.06 2.18
C GLU A 81 25.49 10.41 3.34
N ARG A 82 24.56 9.51 3.65
CA ARG A 82 24.21 9.27 5.05
C ARG A 82 24.90 7.98 5.46
N PRO A 83 25.75 8.00 6.51
CA PRO A 83 26.46 6.81 6.92
C PRO A 83 25.43 5.82 7.45
N ARG A 84 25.25 4.69 6.76
CA ARG A 84 24.62 3.53 7.38
C ARG A 84 25.72 2.81 8.15
N PRO A 85 25.72 2.82 9.49
CA PRO A 85 26.53 1.84 10.20
C PRO A 85 26.07 0.45 9.79
N LYS A 86 27.03 -0.44 9.51
CA LYS A 86 26.78 -1.87 9.36
C LYS A 86 26.26 -2.37 10.70
N VAL A 87 24.94 -2.46 10.83
CA VAL A 87 24.31 -3.18 11.94
C VAL A 87 23.52 -4.31 11.31
N ALA A 88 23.64 -5.50 11.91
CA ALA A 88 22.85 -6.70 11.64
C ALA A 88 21.35 -6.36 11.54
N PRO A 89 20.49 -7.27 11.01
CA PRO A 89 19.05 -7.06 11.08
C PRO A 89 18.61 -7.18 12.55
N GLU A 90 18.85 -6.13 13.33
CA GLU A 90 18.11 -5.90 14.56
C GLU A 90 16.70 -5.57 14.13
N GLU A 91 15.77 -6.40 14.59
CA GLU A 91 14.36 -6.08 14.73
C GLU A 91 14.28 -4.79 15.55
N ALA A 92 14.41 -3.65 14.89
CA ALA A 92 14.12 -2.37 15.50
C ALA A 92 12.64 -2.48 15.89
N GLU A 93 12.38 -2.44 17.20
CA GLU A 93 11.03 -2.26 17.75
C GLU A 93 10.49 -0.95 17.18
N GLU A 94 9.88 -1.05 16.00
CA GLU A 94 9.11 0.00 15.37
C GLU A 94 7.91 0.26 16.28
N THR A 95 8.05 1.22 17.20
CA THR A 95 6.91 1.70 17.98
C THR A 95 5.79 2.08 17.01
N ALA A 96 4.61 1.48 17.16
CA ALA A 96 3.50 1.59 16.20
C ALA A 96 3.16 3.04 15.80
N GLY A 97 3.31 3.99 16.73
CA GLY A 97 3.08 5.40 16.48
C GLY A 97 4.09 6.04 15.51
N ALA A 98 5.35 5.62 15.50
CA ALA A 98 6.36 6.18 14.61
C ALA A 98 6.12 5.75 13.15
N SER A 99 5.80 4.48 12.93
CA SER A 99 5.57 3.94 11.60
C SER A 99 4.26 4.43 10.97
N GLU A 100 3.22 4.68 11.78
CA GLU A 100 1.99 5.30 11.28
C GLU A 100 2.20 6.77 10.86
N VAL A 101 2.96 7.53 11.64
CA VAL A 101 3.36 8.90 11.26
C VAL A 101 4.19 8.91 9.98
N GLU A 102 5.11 7.94 9.84
CA GLU A 102 5.89 7.79 8.61
C GLU A 102 5.01 7.47 7.40
N PHE A 103 4.00 6.60 7.56
CA PHE A 103 3.05 6.30 6.49
C PHE A 103 2.28 7.55 6.05
N VAL A 104 1.73 8.33 6.98
CA VAL A 104 1.01 9.57 6.64
C VAL A 104 1.93 10.54 5.89
N ARG A 105 3.15 10.75 6.39
CA ARG A 105 4.15 11.60 5.74
C ARG A 105 4.54 11.10 4.36
N PHE A 106 4.59 9.78 4.17
CA PHE A 106 4.85 9.17 2.88
C PHE A 106 3.76 9.49 1.85
N LEU A 107 2.48 9.44 2.24
CA LEU A 107 1.36 9.80 1.34
C LEU A 107 1.37 11.28 0.95
N GLU A 108 1.74 12.18 1.86
CA GLU A 108 1.87 13.61 1.57
C GLU A 108 2.95 13.89 0.52
N THR A 109 4.06 13.16 0.61
CA THR A 109 5.23 13.36 -0.25
C THR A 109 5.17 12.56 -1.55
N THR A 110 4.46 11.43 -1.55
CA THR A 110 4.41 10.50 -2.67
C THR A 110 3.00 10.41 -3.22
N ARG A 111 2.74 11.12 -4.33
CA ARG A 111 1.46 10.99 -5.05
C ARG A 111 1.42 9.68 -5.82
N LEU A 112 0.86 8.65 -5.20
CA LEU A 112 0.60 7.37 -5.86
C LEU A 112 -0.69 7.48 -6.68
N LEU A 113 -0.61 7.07 -7.95
CA LEU A 113 -1.79 6.87 -8.78
C LEU A 113 -2.20 5.40 -8.72
N LEU A 114 -3.50 5.15 -8.59
CA LEU A 114 -4.03 3.79 -8.62
C LEU A 114 -3.82 3.18 -10.03
N PRO A 115 -3.34 1.94 -10.13
CA PRO A 115 -3.26 1.23 -11.40
C PRO A 115 -4.63 1.20 -12.11
N PRO A 116 -4.66 1.35 -13.45
CA PRO A 116 -5.90 1.43 -14.22
C PRO A 116 -6.78 0.18 -14.06
N ASP A 117 -6.17 -1.01 -13.93
CA ASP A 117 -6.90 -2.28 -13.79
C ASP A 117 -7.70 -2.36 -12.48
N LEU A 118 -7.19 -1.73 -11.40
CA LEU A 118 -7.90 -1.59 -10.12
C LEU A 118 -9.04 -0.56 -10.21
N LEU A 119 -8.89 0.46 -11.04
CA LEU A 119 -9.95 1.45 -11.30
C LEU A 119 -11.09 0.85 -12.13
N ASP A 120 -10.77 -0.02 -13.09
CA ASP A 120 -11.77 -0.66 -13.93
C ASP A 120 -12.58 -1.70 -13.16
N THR A 121 -11.96 -2.50 -12.29
CA THR A 121 -12.70 -3.41 -11.39
C THR A 121 -13.70 -2.67 -10.49
N LEU A 122 -13.36 -1.47 -10.00
CA LEU A 122 -14.27 -0.58 -9.28
C LEU A 122 -15.42 0.00 -10.13
N ARG A 123 -15.33 -0.02 -11.47
CA ARG A 123 -16.44 0.38 -12.36
C ARG A 123 -17.47 -0.74 -12.53
N HIS A 124 -17.02 -2.00 -12.48
CA HIS A 124 -17.86 -3.19 -12.68
C HIS A 124 -18.58 -3.66 -11.41
N LEU A 125 -18.19 -3.15 -10.22
CA LEU A 125 -18.95 -3.34 -8.98
C LEU A 125 -20.32 -2.63 -8.96
N LYS A 126 -20.66 -1.85 -9.99
CA LYS A 126 -22.03 -1.37 -10.15
C LYS A 126 -22.94 -2.58 -10.44
N PRO A 127 -24.03 -2.80 -9.70
CA PRO A 127 -25.04 -3.73 -10.17
C PRO A 127 -25.44 -3.31 -11.59
N PRO A 128 -25.51 -4.23 -12.56
CA PRO A 128 -25.90 -3.89 -13.91
C PRO A 128 -27.25 -3.17 -13.85
N ARG A 129 -27.40 -2.06 -14.60
CA ARG A 129 -28.64 -1.24 -14.65
C ARG A 129 -29.89 -2.06 -15.01
N MET A 130 -29.72 -3.32 -15.42
CA MET A 130 -30.74 -4.28 -15.79
C MET A 130 -31.51 -4.94 -14.64
N LEU A 131 -31.19 -4.65 -13.36
CA LEU A 131 -31.97 -5.12 -12.21
C LEU A 131 -33.19 -4.25 -11.86
N HIS A 132 -33.63 -3.35 -12.76
CA HIS A 132 -34.97 -2.77 -12.71
C HIS A 132 -35.93 -3.62 -13.58
N MET A 133 -36.12 -4.89 -13.22
CA MET A 133 -37.31 -5.62 -13.67
C MET A 133 -38.38 -5.49 -12.59
N GLY A 134 -39.52 -4.95 -13.00
CA GLY A 134 -40.52 -4.32 -12.15
C GLY A 134 -41.07 -5.15 -10.98
N ARG A 135 -41.46 -4.42 -9.94
CA ARG A 135 -42.86 -4.32 -9.49
C ARG A 135 -43.10 -2.91 -8.96
#